data_AF-A0A6B1KBT2-F1
#
_entry.id   AF-A0A6B1KBT2-F1
#
_cell.length_a   1.000
_cell.length_b   1.000
_cell.length_c   1.000
_cell.angle_alpha   90.00
_cell.angle_beta   90.00
_cell.angle_gamma   90.00
#
_symmetry.space_group_name_H-M   'P 1'
#
loop_
_entity.id
_entity.type
_entity.pdbx_description
1 polymer ?
#
loop_
_entity_poly.entity_id
_entity_poly.type
_entity_poly.pdbx_seq_one_letter_code
_entity_poly.pdbx_strand_id
1 'polypeptide(L)'
;MILPLAVNVVLGIPAVVPAFLLWYFASNWPLADLGWTEREPTENDGMLPWFMVATPILTLFGLVWWLANRPLRRRTALSPRAYWLLSAAATALPTLTLIIISLGRN
;
A
#
# COMPACT_ATOMS: atom_id res chain seq x y z
N MET A 1 -6.34 -21.65 -1.68
CA MET A 1 -6.48 -20.34 -1.01
C MET A 1 -5.23 -19.91 -0.28
N ILE A 2 -4.59 -20.82 0.45
CA ILE A 2 -3.42 -20.52 1.29
C ILE A 2 -2.26 -19.90 0.49
N LEU A 3 -1.91 -20.48 -0.67
CA LEU A 3 -0.81 -19.96 -1.49
C LEU A 3 -1.01 -18.50 -1.95
N PRO A 4 -2.16 -18.09 -2.55
CA PRO A 4 -2.41 -16.68 -2.84
C PRO A 4 -2.31 -15.74 -1.65
N LEU A 5 -2.84 -16.14 -0.48
CA LEU A 5 -2.77 -15.32 0.72
C LEU A 5 -1.33 -15.19 1.22
N ALA A 6 -0.57 -16.29 1.28
CA ALA A 6 0.83 -16.28 1.69
C ALA A 6 1.68 -15.39 0.77
N VAL A 7 1.48 -15.48 -0.56
CA VAL A 7 2.14 -14.61 -1.53
C VAL A 7 1.83 -13.14 -1.26
N ASN A 8 0.56 -12.81 -0.99
CA ASN A 8 0.16 -11.42 -0.74
C ASN A 8 0.67 -10.91 0.61
N VAL A 9 0.77 -11.74 1.65
CA VAL A 9 1.42 -11.37 2.92
C VAL A 9 2.91 -11.09 2.71
N VAL A 10 3.61 -11.93 1.95
CA VAL A 10 5.03 -11.71 1.62
C VAL A 10 5.21 -10.43 0.81
N LEU A 11 4.35 -10.18 -0.19
CA LEU A 11 4.32 -8.92 -0.92
C LEU A 11 3.94 -7.72 -0.03
N GLY A 12 3.23 -7.97 1.07
CA GLY A 12 2.87 -6.95 2.06
C GLY A 12 4.08 -6.38 2.81
N ILE A 13 5.18 -7.13 2.92
CA ILE A 13 6.41 -6.66 3.56
C ILE A 13 6.99 -5.46 2.80
N PRO A 14 7.31 -5.54 1.49
CA PRO A 14 7.72 -4.37 0.74
C PRO A 14 6.57 -3.38 0.51
N ALA A 15 5.29 -3.79 0.62
CA ALA A 15 4.14 -2.90 0.48
C ALA A 15 4.06 -1.81 1.56
N VAL A 16 4.80 -1.96 2.67
CA VAL A 16 4.91 -0.92 3.71
C VAL A 16 5.40 0.39 3.11
N VAL A 17 6.36 0.36 2.16
CA VAL A 17 6.91 1.55 1.50
C VAL A 17 5.86 2.29 0.66
N PRO A 18 5.19 1.67 -0.33
CA PRO A 18 4.15 2.35 -1.10
C PRO A 18 2.95 2.75 -0.23
N ALA A 19 2.58 1.98 0.79
CA ALA A 19 1.53 2.37 1.74
C ALA A 19 1.92 3.63 2.52
N PHE A 20 3.16 3.71 3.00
CA PHE A 20 3.69 4.91 3.64
C PHE A 20 3.72 6.10 2.69
N LEU A 21 4.17 5.95 1.45
CA LEU A 21 4.18 7.03 0.47
C LEU A 21 2.77 7.56 0.19
N LEU A 22 1.77 6.68 0.05
CA LEU A 22 0.38 7.09 -0.12
C LEU A 22 -0.15 7.83 1.10
N TRP A 23 0.16 7.36 2.31
CA TRP A 23 -0.22 8.03 3.56
C TRP A 23 0.47 9.39 3.71
N TYR A 24 1.78 9.47 3.44
CA TYR A 24 2.57 10.70 3.52
C TYR A 24 2.07 11.73 2.51
N PHE A 25 1.72 11.30 1.29
CA PHE A 25 1.07 12.15 0.30
C PHE A 25 -0.28 12.66 0.82
N ALA A 26 -1.16 11.75 1.24
CA ALA A 26 -2.48 12.14 1.70
C ALA A 26 -2.41 13.14 2.87
N SER A 27 -1.55 12.86 3.84
CA SER A 27 -1.35 13.68 5.05
C SER A 27 -0.78 15.07 4.76
N ASN A 28 0.00 15.26 3.70
CA ASN A 28 0.61 16.56 3.38
C ASN A 28 -0.18 17.39 2.37
N TRP A 29 -1.12 16.82 1.61
CA TRP A 29 -1.96 17.57 0.67
C TRP A 29 -3.44 17.43 0.99
N PRO A 30 -4.18 16.43 0.46
CA PRO A 30 -5.64 16.46 0.53
C PRO A 30 -6.16 16.43 1.96
N LEU A 31 -5.51 15.74 2.90
CA LEU A 31 -5.96 15.69 4.29
C LEU A 31 -5.56 16.97 5.05
N ALA A 32 -4.42 17.57 4.72
CA ALA A 32 -3.99 18.84 5.31
C ALA A 32 -4.86 20.01 4.84
N ASP A 33 -5.20 20.03 3.55
CA ASP A 33 -6.10 21.04 2.96
C ASP A 33 -7.53 20.94 3.56
N LEU A 34 -7.92 19.75 4.04
CA LEU A 34 -9.16 19.52 4.79
C LEU A 34 -9.04 19.80 6.30
N GLY A 35 -7.85 20.15 6.78
CA GLY A 35 -7.57 20.40 8.21
C GLY A 35 -7.57 19.14 9.09
N TRP A 36 -7.46 17.94 8.50
CA TRP A 36 -7.39 16.68 9.25
C TRP A 36 -5.97 16.33 9.70
N THR A 37 -4.97 16.90 9.03
CA THR A 37 -3.54 16.69 9.31
C THR A 37 -2.79 18.01 9.19
N GLU A 38 -1.59 18.08 9.76
CA GLU A 38 -0.68 19.21 9.59
C GLU A 38 0.35 18.87 8.51
N ARG A 39 0.59 19.80 7.57
CA ARG A 39 1.65 19.64 6.56
C ARG A 39 3.01 19.71 7.23
N GLU A 40 3.88 18.78 6.89
CA GLU A 40 5.25 18.70 7.36
C GLU A 40 6.02 19.97 6.91
N PRO A 41 6.67 20.72 7.84
CA PRO A 41 7.39 21.95 7.50
C PRO A 41 8.52 21.76 6.48
N THR A 42 9.07 20.54 6.40
CA THR A 42 10.13 20.20 5.45
C THR A 42 9.62 19.83 4.06
N GLU A 43 8.30 19.69 3.87
CA GLU A 43 7.70 19.40 2.56
C GLU A 43 7.49 20.69 1.77
N ASN A 44 8.57 21.23 1.19
CA ASN A 44 8.60 22.47 0.43
C ASN A 44 9.23 22.34 -0.97
N ASP A 45 9.65 21.13 -1.37
CA ASP A 45 10.26 20.82 -2.68
C ASP A 45 9.24 20.67 -3.83
N GLY A 46 7.95 20.85 -3.52
CA GLY A 46 6.85 20.73 -4.48
C GLY A 46 6.63 19.29 -4.96
N MET A 47 6.04 19.13 -6.15
CA MET A 47 5.59 17.82 -6.64
C MET A 47 6.66 17.02 -7.39
N LEU A 48 7.80 17.61 -7.71
CA LEU A 48 8.82 16.95 -8.55
C LEU A 48 9.37 15.65 -7.91
N PRO A 49 9.73 15.62 -6.60
CA PRO A 49 10.16 14.39 -5.94
C PRO A 49 9.09 13.29 -5.97
N TRP A 50 7.81 13.66 -5.87
CA TRP A 50 6.69 12.72 -5.97
C TRP A 50 6.59 12.03 -7.33
N PHE A 51 6.78 12.80 -8.40
CA PHE A 51 6.82 12.24 -9.75
C PHE A 51 8.07 11.39 -9.99
N MET A 52 9.24 11.81 -9.51
CA MET A 52 10.50 11.12 -9.76
C MET A 52 10.69 9.86 -8.91
N VAL A 53 10.14 9.82 -7.68
CA VAL A 53 10.39 8.74 -6.72
C VAL A 53 9.13 7.94 -6.44
N ALA A 54 8.07 8.59 -5.96
CA ALA A 54 6.87 7.87 -5.54
C ALA A 54 6.17 7.21 -6.72
N THR A 55 6.07 7.88 -7.86
CA THR A 55 5.39 7.34 -9.05
C THR A 55 6.03 6.05 -9.56
N PRO A 56 7.36 5.96 -9.78
CA PRO A 56 8.02 4.71 -10.14
C PRO A 56 7.83 3.61 -9.10
N ILE A 57 7.96 3.91 -7.80
CA ILE A 57 7.79 2.93 -6.72
C ILE A 57 6.37 2.34 -6.74
N LEU A 58 5.34 3.21 -6.78
CA LEU A 58 3.95 2.80 -6.81
C LEU A 58 3.61 2.02 -8.07
N THR A 59 4.13 2.44 -9.22
CA THR A 59 3.90 1.78 -10.51
C THR A 59 4.54 0.40 -10.56
N LEU A 60 5.82 0.30 -10.18
CA LEU A 60 6.55 -0.96 -10.17
C LEU A 60 5.94 -1.94 -9.18
N PHE A 61 5.62 -1.49 -7.96
CA PHE A 61 4.96 -2.33 -6.98
C PHE A 61 3.59 -2.81 -7.47
N GLY A 62 2.76 -1.90 -7.97
CA GLY A 62 1.44 -2.24 -8.52
C GLY A 62 1.52 -3.24 -9.66
N LEU A 63 2.51 -3.09 -10.56
CA LEU A 63 2.75 -4.02 -11.66
C LEU A 63 3.18 -5.40 -11.16
N VAL A 64 4.16 -5.47 -10.25
CA VAL A 64 4.63 -6.74 -9.65
C VAL A 64 3.48 -7.43 -8.91
N TRP A 65 2.74 -6.69 -8.09
CA TRP A 65 1.59 -7.22 -7.36
C TRP A 65 0.51 -7.75 -8.29
N TRP A 66 0.19 -7.01 -9.35
CA TRP A 66 -0.80 -7.44 -10.35
C TRP A 66 -0.33 -8.68 -11.11
N LEU A 67 0.93 -8.72 -11.56
CA LEU A 67 1.51 -9.86 -12.27
C LEU A 67 1.59 -11.11 -11.39
N ALA A 68 1.90 -10.98 -10.10
CA ALA A 68 1.89 -12.10 -9.16
C ALA A 68 0.47 -12.66 -8.95
N ASN A 69 -0.53 -11.77 -8.86
CA ASN A 69 -1.91 -12.15 -8.60
C ASN A 69 -2.68 -12.65 -9.84
N ARG A 70 -2.35 -12.17 -11.03
CA ARG A 70 -3.04 -12.55 -12.29
C ARG A 70 -3.09 -14.07 -12.56
N PRO A 71 -1.99 -14.85 -12.47
CA PRO A 71 -2.03 -16.30 -12.67
C PRO A 71 -2.69 -17.01 -11.49
N LEU A 72 -2.48 -16.53 -10.26
CA LEU A 72 -3.04 -17.12 -9.05
C LEU A 72 -4.57 -17.00 -9.01
N ARG A 73 -5.13 -15.87 -9.46
CA ARG A 73 -6.57 -15.66 -9.61
C ARG A 73 -7.22 -16.78 -10.43
N ARG A 74 -6.60 -17.17 -11.55
CA ARG A 74 -7.11 -18.23 -12.45
C ARG A 74 -7.09 -19.62 -11.81
N ARG A 75 -6.35 -19.81 -10.72
CA ARG A 75 -6.22 -21.07 -9.97
C ARG A 75 -7.12 -21.14 -8.73
N THR A 76 -8.04 -20.17 -8.56
CA THR A 76 -8.98 -20.14 -7.43
C THR A 76 -10.41 -20.17 -7.92
N ALA A 77 -11.31 -20.75 -7.12
CA ALA A 77 -12.75 -20.76 -7.37
C ALA A 77 -13.47 -19.47 -6.89
N LEU A 78 -12.72 -18.45 -6.45
CA LEU A 78 -13.31 -17.20 -5.97
C LEU A 78 -13.87 -16.37 -7.11
N SER A 79 -14.91 -15.58 -6.80
CA SER A 79 -15.30 -14.50 -7.69
C SER A 79 -14.12 -13.51 -7.86
N PRO A 80 -13.97 -12.87 -9.04
CA PRO A 80 -12.87 -11.94 -9.28
C PRO A 80 -12.77 -10.84 -8.20
N ARG A 81 -13.92 -10.28 -7.79
CA ARG A 81 -13.99 -9.24 -6.76
C ARG A 81 -13.49 -9.73 -5.40
N ALA A 82 -13.94 -10.92 -4.96
CA ALA A 82 -13.52 -11.49 -3.69
C ALA A 82 -12.01 -11.80 -3.68
N TYR A 83 -11.48 -12.34 -4.79
CA TYR A 83 -10.05 -12.61 -4.93
C TYR A 83 -9.22 -11.33 -4.75
N TRP A 84 -9.53 -10.27 -5.51
CA TRP A 84 -8.74 -9.03 -5.45
C TRP A 84 -8.85 -8.33 -4.09
N LEU A 85 -10.02 -8.34 -3.45
CA LEU A 85 -10.20 -7.79 -2.11
C LEU A 85 -9.39 -8.56 -1.06
N LEU A 86 -9.43 -9.90 -1.10
CA LEU A 86 -8.64 -10.73 -0.16
C LEU A 86 -7.14 -10.58 -0.40
N SER A 87 -6.70 -10.50 -1.64
CA SER A 87 -5.30 -10.21 -1.98
C SER A 87 -4.85 -8.85 -1.45
N ALA A 88 -5.65 -7.80 -1.66
CA ALA A 88 -5.34 -6.46 -1.16
C ALA A 88 -5.32 -6.43 0.38
N ALA A 89 -6.30 -7.06 1.04
CA ALA A 89 -6.33 -7.18 2.49
C ALA A 89 -5.11 -7.94 3.02
N ALA A 90 -4.73 -9.05 2.39
CA ALA A 90 -3.55 -9.82 2.77
C ALA A 90 -2.24 -9.02 2.57
N THR A 91 -2.14 -8.22 1.50
CA THR A 91 -1.01 -7.31 1.28
C THR A 91 -0.98 -6.16 2.29
N ALA A 92 -2.12 -5.70 2.79
CA ALA A 92 -2.18 -4.67 3.82
C ALA A 92 -1.80 -5.19 5.23
N LEU A 93 -1.85 -6.50 5.48
CA LEU A 93 -1.64 -7.08 6.81
C LEU A 93 -0.35 -6.64 7.51
N PRO A 94 0.85 -6.65 6.87
CA PRO A 94 2.07 -6.20 7.54
C PRO A 94 2.01 -4.72 7.96
N THR A 95 1.44 -3.86 7.11
CA THR A 95 1.27 -2.43 7.43
C THR A 95 0.30 -2.24 8.61
N LEU A 96 -0.85 -2.92 8.58
CA LEU A 96 -1.83 -2.89 9.68
C LEU A 96 -1.23 -3.40 10.99
N THR A 97 -0.42 -4.45 10.92
CA THR A 97 0.28 -5.01 12.09
C THR A 97 1.24 -3.99 12.69
N LEU A 98 2.03 -3.31 11.86
CA LEU A 98 2.92 -2.24 12.32
C LEU A 98 2.16 -1.08 12.97
N ILE A 99 1.02 -0.68 12.39
CA ILE A 99 0.15 0.36 12.97
C ILE A 99 -0.34 -0.07 14.36
N ILE A 100 -0.87 -1.29 14.49
CA ILE A 100 -1.38 -1.81 15.76
C ILE A 100 -0.27 -1.88 16.82
N ILE A 101 0.91 -2.39 16.45
CA ILE A 101 2.07 -2.43 17.34
C ILE A 101 2.49 -1.03 17.76
N SER A 102 2.51 -0.07 16.83
CA SER A 102 2.86 1.32 17.13
C SER A 102 1.87 1.98 18.08
N LEU A 103 0.57 1.72 17.91
CA LEU A 103 -0.48 2.26 18.77
C LEU A 103 -0.43 1.70 20.18
N GLY A 104 -0.11 0.42 20.36
CA GLY A 104 0.00 -0.21 21.68
C GLY A 104 1.25 0.18 22.47
N ARG A 105 2.19 0.90 21.85
CA ARG A 105 3.42 1.41 22.50
C ARG A 105 3.30 2.88 22.96
N ASN A 106 2.24 3.56 22.56
CA ASN A 106 1.92 4.95 22.94
C ASN A 106 0.91 4.96 24.10
#